data_AF-A0A814SU74-F1
#
_entry.id   AF-A0A814SU74-F1
#
_cell.length_a   1.000
_cell.length_b   1.000
_cell.length_c   1.000
_cell.angle_alpha   90.00
_cell.angle_beta   90.00
_cell.angle_gamma   90.00
#
_symmetry.space_group_name_H-M   'P 1'
#
loop_
_entity.id
_entity.type
_entity.pdbx_description
1 polymer ?
#
loop_
_entity_poly.entity_id
_entity_poly.type
_entity_poly.pdbx_seq_one_letter_code
_entity_poly.pdbx_strand_id
1 'polypeptide(L)'
;MATGGNIDPQQFTRVSDIVKEPQKMLMPIRGYEEMPIVSLEEAVTPLISILPEIQDYAYVAKERCESVPPDDLTQDESASIMLYSMEWEPHEKCLYFALNAALRTEDRRKLKPWFSYLKLILTALEKLPSTRCNVYRGVNLDLSNQYSKGKKFVWWGFSSGTTSIEVLENEQFLDKTGQRTLFTIECDSGKDISRHSYFQSEEEVLLLAARQFIVVSCLQLAPGLHMIQLKETKPPITLLQPVTNQAIEIEPSSNPYKPSHSAISTATISKNPVTRNQISPQSQIKPRETQTKKNKFQQFGITVAGGKAQGRGLNQLSSPQGIFIDPDKSVYIADRENHRIAKWKLNSNTGQIIAGGNGKGNQNNQLNYPRDIIFDKKNNSFLISDEGNNRVIRYFDQNQTNQQILISNIYCGGLTIDKNGFIYVSDRENNEVRRWKQGDAKGELVAGGNGKGNHLNQLNFPIFIFIDEDYSLYISDSENHRVMKWKKGAKEGIVVAGGNGRGDSLKQLQCPRGVIVDYLGQIYVADSANDRIMRWCEGDAEGEVVVGGNGNGTRSNQLSSPYGLSFDNEENLYVVDCDNHRIQKYEKILN
;
A
#
# COMPACT_ATOMS: atom_id res chain seq x y z
N MET A 1 36.77 -5.16 48.66
CA MET A 1 35.86 -5.93 49.53
C MET A 1 34.46 -5.36 49.38
N ALA A 2 33.44 -6.22 49.54
CA ALA A 2 31.99 -6.01 49.35
C ALA A 2 31.54 -6.07 47.88
N THR A 3 31.30 -7.30 47.36
CA THR A 3 30.01 -8.06 47.34
C THR A 3 29.26 -7.75 46.04
N GLY A 4 29.27 -8.63 45.05
CA GLY A 4 28.47 -9.86 45.11
C GLY A 4 27.00 -9.53 44.84
N GLY A 5 26.72 -8.96 43.67
CA GLY A 5 25.35 -8.73 43.19
C GLY A 5 25.03 -9.79 42.14
N ASN A 6 24.05 -10.65 42.45
CA ASN A 6 23.43 -11.54 41.48
C ASN A 6 22.98 -10.73 40.27
N ILE A 7 23.53 -11.07 39.10
CA ILE A 7 23.08 -10.56 37.81
C ILE A 7 21.77 -11.31 37.51
N ASP A 8 20.68 -10.55 37.35
CA ASP A 8 19.35 -11.05 36.97
C ASP A 8 19.42 -11.61 35.53
N PRO A 9 18.99 -12.86 35.23
CA PRO A 9 19.15 -13.49 33.92
C PRO A 9 18.28 -12.94 32.78
N GLN A 10 17.63 -11.77 32.93
CA GLN A 10 16.89 -11.13 31.83
C GLN A 10 17.80 -10.37 30.84
N GLN A 11 19.04 -10.81 30.69
CA GLN A 11 20.05 -10.17 29.86
C GLN A 11 19.87 -10.48 28.37
N PHE A 12 19.56 -9.43 27.60
CA PHE A 12 19.85 -9.21 26.18
C PHE A 12 19.47 -10.34 25.21
N THR A 13 18.33 -10.21 24.53
CA THR A 13 17.95 -11.13 23.44
C THR A 13 17.56 -10.38 22.16
N ARG A 14 18.46 -10.36 21.17
CA ARG A 14 18.18 -10.18 19.71
C ARG A 14 17.23 -11.24 19.11
N VAL A 15 16.55 -12.02 19.96
CA VAL A 15 16.33 -13.44 19.71
C VAL A 15 14.82 -13.81 19.72
N SER A 16 13.93 -12.95 20.23
CA SER A 16 12.48 -13.26 20.35
C SER A 16 11.57 -12.68 19.26
N ASP A 17 12.11 -11.89 18.33
CA ASP A 17 11.29 -11.09 17.42
C ASP A 17 10.68 -11.89 16.24
N ILE A 18 11.32 -13.00 15.87
CA ILE A 18 10.91 -13.87 14.75
C ILE A 18 9.57 -14.60 14.99
N VAL A 19 9.16 -14.74 16.26
CA VAL A 19 7.85 -15.31 16.65
C VAL A 19 6.70 -14.44 16.14
N LYS A 20 6.95 -13.15 15.99
CA LYS A 20 5.95 -12.14 15.62
C LYS A 20 5.76 -12.02 14.11
N GLU A 21 6.41 -12.88 13.32
CA GLU A 21 6.31 -12.83 11.87
C GLU A 21 4.87 -13.10 11.40
N PRO A 22 4.27 -12.17 10.64
CA PRO A 22 2.94 -12.33 10.10
C PRO A 22 2.81 -13.62 9.29
N GLN A 23 1.86 -14.48 9.66
CA GLN A 23 1.56 -15.70 8.89
C GLN A 23 0.91 -15.39 7.54
N LYS A 24 0.45 -14.15 7.35
CA LYS A 24 -0.16 -13.67 6.11
C LYS A 24 0.85 -12.84 5.32
N MET A 25 0.70 -12.87 4.00
CA MET A 25 1.37 -11.95 3.11
C MET A 25 0.89 -10.52 3.43
N LEU A 26 1.81 -9.65 3.84
CA LEU A 26 1.54 -8.22 3.99
C LEU A 26 1.74 -7.50 2.64
N MET A 27 1.19 -6.29 2.54
CA MET A 27 1.49 -5.42 1.40
C MET A 27 3.00 -5.12 1.34
N PRO A 28 3.60 -5.01 0.16
CA PRO A 28 4.99 -4.58 0.03
C PRO A 28 5.27 -3.24 0.71
N ILE A 29 6.51 -3.02 1.13
CA ILE A 29 6.96 -1.73 1.67
C ILE A 29 7.41 -0.88 0.49
N ARG A 30 6.85 0.33 0.38
CA ARG A 30 7.01 1.23 -0.76
C ARG A 30 7.07 2.67 -0.25
N GLY A 31 7.45 3.61 -1.10
CA GLY A 31 7.46 5.05 -0.83
C GLY A 31 8.74 5.55 -0.17
N TYR A 32 9.55 4.68 0.44
CA TYR A 32 10.88 5.06 0.90
C TYR A 32 11.84 5.32 -0.27
N GLU A 33 11.60 4.69 -1.43
CA GLU A 33 12.43 4.83 -2.63
C GLU A 33 12.43 6.27 -3.16
N GLU A 34 11.30 6.97 -3.00
CA GLU A 34 11.07 8.37 -3.38
C GLU A 34 11.73 9.37 -2.42
N MET A 35 12.22 8.91 -1.26
CA MET A 35 12.91 9.80 -0.32
C MET A 35 14.29 10.20 -0.87
N PRO A 36 14.68 11.47 -0.69
CA PRO A 36 16.06 11.87 -0.95
C PRO A 36 17.00 11.13 0.02
N ILE A 37 18.22 10.85 -0.45
CA ILE A 37 19.30 10.44 0.45
C ILE A 37 19.72 11.68 1.24
N VAL A 38 19.71 11.57 2.57
CA VAL A 38 20.00 12.64 3.53
C VAL A 38 21.04 12.16 4.55
N SER A 39 21.56 13.07 5.39
CA SER A 39 22.49 12.67 6.46
C SER A 39 21.80 11.76 7.48
N LEU A 40 22.58 11.02 8.30
CA LEU A 40 22.02 10.13 9.31
C LEU A 40 21.15 10.89 10.32
N GLU A 41 21.56 12.10 10.73
CA GLU A 41 20.85 12.95 11.68
C GLU A 41 19.48 13.40 11.13
N GLU A 42 19.44 13.78 9.85
CA GLU A 42 18.19 14.10 9.16
C GLU A 42 17.32 12.85 8.98
N ALA A 43 17.92 11.71 8.66
CA ALA A 43 17.22 10.45 8.44
C ALA A 43 16.50 9.92 9.69
N VAL A 44 17.07 10.12 10.88
CA VAL A 44 16.47 9.69 12.16
C VAL A 44 15.55 10.73 12.79
N THR A 45 15.53 11.98 12.29
CA THR A 45 14.71 13.05 12.88
C THR A 45 13.22 12.70 13.00
N PRO A 46 12.56 12.07 12.00
CA PRO A 46 11.17 11.66 12.15
C PRO A 46 10.96 10.57 13.22
N LEU A 47 12.02 9.84 13.59
CA LEU A 47 11.98 8.75 14.54
C LEU A 47 12.07 9.21 15.99
N ILE A 48 12.40 10.48 16.29
CA ILE A 48 12.50 11.00 17.66
C ILE A 48 11.22 10.77 18.47
N SER A 49 10.07 10.89 17.82
CA SER A 49 8.77 10.64 18.46
C SER A 49 8.54 9.18 18.87
N ILE A 50 9.27 8.25 18.26
CA ILE A 50 9.22 6.80 18.51
C ILE A 50 10.37 6.38 19.44
N LEU A 51 11.57 6.91 19.17
CA LEU A 51 12.83 6.63 19.83
C LEU A 51 13.49 7.95 20.25
N PRO A 52 13.17 8.49 21.45
CA PRO A 52 13.62 9.82 21.85
C PRO A 52 15.14 10.01 21.87
N GLU A 53 15.91 8.96 22.15
CA GLU A 53 17.38 8.98 22.26
C GLU A 53 18.09 8.75 20.92
N ILE A 54 17.35 8.54 19.83
CA ILE A 54 17.93 8.08 18.56
C ILE A 54 18.97 9.04 17.96
N GLN A 55 18.85 10.34 18.22
CA GLN A 55 19.80 11.33 17.73
C GLN A 55 21.18 11.17 18.39
N ASP A 56 21.21 10.89 19.69
CA ASP A 56 22.47 10.69 20.41
C ASP A 56 23.19 9.43 19.91
N TYR A 57 22.44 8.34 19.69
CA TYR A 57 23.00 7.12 19.12
C TYR A 57 23.43 7.27 17.66
N ALA A 58 22.70 8.04 16.86
CA ALA A 58 23.10 8.39 15.50
C ALA A 58 24.43 9.15 15.47
N TYR A 59 24.60 10.11 16.39
CA TYR A 59 25.87 10.83 16.56
C TYR A 59 27.02 9.87 16.93
N VAL A 60 26.80 8.99 17.92
CA VAL A 60 27.81 8.00 18.34
C VAL A 60 28.16 7.02 17.22
N ALA A 61 27.18 6.56 16.44
CA ALA A 61 27.41 5.69 15.30
C ALA A 61 28.32 6.37 14.26
N LYS A 62 28.07 7.66 13.97
CA LYS A 62 28.86 8.43 13.01
C LYS A 62 30.30 8.67 13.46
N GLU A 63 30.51 9.03 14.73
CA GLU A 63 31.85 9.21 15.33
C GLU A 63 32.68 7.92 15.31
N ARG A 64 32.04 6.75 15.36
CA ARG A 64 32.70 5.45 15.29
C ARG A 64 33.00 4.99 13.86
N CYS A 65 32.41 5.63 12.86
CA CYS A 65 32.69 5.34 11.46
C CYS A 65 33.81 6.24 10.91
N GLU A 66 34.67 5.66 10.08
CA GLU A 66 35.67 6.41 9.32
C GLU A 66 35.01 7.48 8.43
N SER A 67 35.71 8.59 8.19
CA SER A 67 35.20 9.66 7.30
C SER A 67 35.08 9.21 5.85
N VAL A 68 35.90 8.23 5.44
CA VAL A 68 35.82 7.53 4.15
C VAL A 68 35.87 6.02 4.43
N PRO A 69 34.72 5.42 4.77
CA PRO A 69 34.64 3.98 5.03
C PRO A 69 35.04 3.13 3.82
N PRO A 70 35.36 1.83 4.03
CA PRO A 70 35.52 0.88 2.94
C PRO A 70 34.20 0.66 2.18
N ASP A 71 34.26 -0.12 1.09
CA ASP A 71 33.10 -0.62 0.34
C ASP A 71 32.27 0.49 -0.35
N ASP A 72 32.93 1.61 -0.71
CA ASP A 72 32.35 2.78 -1.41
C ASP A 72 31.15 3.42 -0.68
N LEU A 73 31.10 3.21 0.63
CA LEU A 73 30.11 3.84 1.50
C LEU A 73 30.53 5.27 1.85
N THR A 74 29.56 6.15 1.96
CA THR A 74 29.73 7.41 2.70
C THR A 74 29.74 7.14 4.19
N GLN A 75 30.24 8.10 4.99
CA GLN A 75 30.22 7.98 6.45
C GLN A 75 28.79 7.80 6.99
N ASP A 76 27.79 8.52 6.45
CA ASP A 76 26.38 8.40 6.85
C ASP A 76 25.78 7.03 6.52
N GLU A 77 26.12 6.46 5.36
CA GLU A 77 25.70 5.11 4.96
C GLU A 77 26.29 4.05 5.88
N SER A 78 27.60 4.10 6.16
CA SER A 78 28.26 3.19 7.11
C SER A 78 27.69 3.33 8.53
N ALA A 79 27.50 4.57 8.99
CA ALA A 79 26.94 4.86 10.30
C ALA A 79 25.48 4.40 10.43
N SER A 80 24.71 4.38 9.34
CA SER A 80 23.34 3.84 9.35
C SER A 80 23.32 2.34 9.65
N ILE A 81 24.27 1.57 9.10
CA ILE A 81 24.42 0.14 9.37
C ILE A 81 24.89 -0.07 10.81
N MET A 82 25.87 0.73 11.26
CA MET A 82 26.35 0.69 12.63
C MET A 82 25.21 0.94 13.62
N LEU A 83 24.44 2.01 13.43
CA LEU A 83 23.29 2.36 14.27
C LEU A 83 22.24 1.23 14.33
N TYR A 84 22.00 0.53 13.22
CA TYR A 84 21.08 -0.61 13.19
C TYR A 84 21.54 -1.73 14.12
N SER A 85 22.85 -2.00 14.17
CA SER A 85 23.46 -3.06 14.98
C SER A 85 23.73 -2.66 16.43
N MET A 86 23.62 -1.37 16.79
CA MET A 86 23.85 -0.89 18.14
C MET A 86 22.77 -1.40 19.12
N GLU A 87 23.20 -1.62 20.37
CA GLU A 87 22.32 -2.00 21.47
C GLU A 87 22.38 -0.97 22.60
N TRP A 88 21.23 -0.72 23.21
CA TRP A 88 21.10 0.13 24.37
C TRP A 88 19.91 -0.25 25.24
N GLU A 89 19.88 0.27 26.46
CA GLU A 89 18.85 -0.02 27.45
C GLU A 89 17.77 1.09 27.47
N PRO A 90 16.48 0.73 27.52
CA PRO A 90 15.93 -0.63 27.43
C PRO A 90 15.94 -1.19 26.01
N HIS A 91 16.24 -2.49 25.83
CA HIS A 91 16.40 -3.12 24.52
C HIS A 91 15.18 -2.97 23.59
N GLU A 92 13.95 -2.92 24.11
CA GLU A 92 12.76 -2.65 23.27
C GLU A 92 12.77 -1.26 22.60
N LYS A 93 13.66 -0.36 23.02
CA LYS A 93 13.89 0.95 22.40
C LYS A 93 15.09 0.98 21.47
N CYS A 94 15.79 -0.15 21.26
CA CYS A 94 16.79 -0.25 20.21
C CYS A 94 16.17 -0.04 18.83
N LEU A 95 16.91 0.60 17.94
CA LEU A 95 16.48 0.83 16.56
C LEU A 95 16.16 -0.49 15.84
N TYR A 96 17.02 -1.51 15.99
CA TYR A 96 16.77 -2.86 15.48
C TYR A 96 15.36 -3.36 15.82
N PHE A 97 15.01 -3.30 17.10
CA PHE A 97 13.76 -3.86 17.63
C PHE A 97 12.56 -3.06 17.11
N ALA A 98 12.63 -1.73 17.22
CA ALA A 98 11.55 -0.85 16.83
C ALA A 98 11.32 -0.86 15.30
N LEU A 99 12.38 -0.86 14.50
CA LEU A 99 12.28 -0.97 13.03
C LEU A 99 11.67 -2.32 12.65
N ASN A 100 12.17 -3.43 13.18
CA ASN A 100 11.63 -4.76 12.86
C ASN A 100 10.17 -4.93 13.32
N ALA A 101 9.78 -4.33 14.44
CA ALA A 101 8.37 -4.26 14.84
C ALA A 101 7.53 -3.45 13.83
N ALA A 102 8.06 -2.31 13.36
CA ALA A 102 7.40 -1.50 12.34
C ALA A 102 7.28 -2.27 11.01
N LEU A 103 8.30 -3.00 10.56
CA LEU A 103 8.28 -3.76 9.31
C LEU A 103 7.25 -4.90 9.30
N ARG A 104 6.86 -5.40 10.48
CA ARG A 104 5.82 -6.42 10.66
C ARG A 104 4.40 -5.86 10.78
N THR A 105 4.23 -4.53 10.80
CA THR A 105 2.91 -3.92 10.89
C THR A 105 2.07 -4.19 9.64
N GLU A 106 0.79 -4.49 9.83
CA GLU A 106 -0.17 -4.54 8.71
C GLU A 106 -0.48 -3.14 8.16
N ASP A 107 -0.51 -2.15 9.05
CA ASP A 107 -0.73 -0.74 8.70
C ASP A 107 0.56 -0.12 8.16
N ARG A 108 0.79 -0.26 6.86
CA ARG A 108 2.00 0.23 6.19
C ARG A 108 2.23 1.73 6.33
N ARG A 109 1.21 2.52 6.68
CA ARG A 109 1.35 3.98 6.93
C ARG A 109 2.24 4.26 8.14
N LYS A 110 2.30 3.34 9.11
CA LYS A 110 3.19 3.43 10.27
C LYS A 110 4.68 3.33 9.92
N LEU A 111 5.01 2.93 8.70
CA LEU A 111 6.39 2.94 8.22
C LEU A 111 6.83 4.32 7.73
N LYS A 112 5.93 5.28 7.51
CA LYS A 112 6.26 6.61 6.98
C LYS A 112 7.38 7.33 7.76
N PRO A 113 7.40 7.34 9.11
CA PRO A 113 8.51 7.93 9.86
C PRO A 113 9.86 7.26 9.60
N TRP A 114 9.86 6.00 9.16
CA TRP A 114 11.06 5.20 8.90
C TRP A 114 11.63 5.37 7.50
N PHE A 115 10.93 6.06 6.59
CA PHE A 115 11.29 6.06 5.18
C PHE A 115 12.64 6.72 4.89
N SER A 116 12.98 7.82 5.56
CA SER A 116 14.30 8.45 5.39
C SER A 116 15.43 7.54 5.88
N TYR A 117 15.25 6.89 7.03
CA TYR A 117 16.22 5.92 7.55
C TYR A 117 16.32 4.67 6.67
N LEU A 118 15.19 4.10 6.24
CA LEU A 118 15.13 2.95 5.33
C LEU A 118 15.82 3.26 4.01
N LYS A 119 15.60 4.46 3.44
CA LYS A 119 16.30 4.91 2.22
C LYS A 119 17.80 4.91 2.41
N LEU A 120 18.30 5.47 3.52
CA LEU A 120 19.73 5.55 3.81
C LEU A 120 20.35 4.15 4.00
N ILE A 121 19.81 3.32 4.91
CA ILE A 121 20.38 2.00 5.20
C ILE A 121 20.31 1.07 3.98
N LEU A 122 19.22 1.09 3.22
CA LEU A 122 19.11 0.23 2.04
C LEU A 122 20.07 0.66 0.92
N THR A 123 20.29 1.96 0.75
CA THR A 123 21.30 2.47 -0.19
C THR A 123 22.70 2.01 0.22
N ALA A 124 23.02 2.03 1.52
CA ALA A 124 24.27 1.49 2.03
C ALA A 124 24.41 -0.01 1.74
N LEU A 125 23.37 -0.79 2.07
CA LEU A 125 23.37 -2.25 1.89
C LEU A 125 23.42 -2.67 0.41
N GLU A 126 22.93 -1.84 -0.53
CA GLU A 126 23.08 -2.08 -1.97
C GLU A 126 24.54 -2.19 -2.41
N LYS A 127 25.40 -1.32 -1.88
CA LYS A 127 26.82 -1.23 -2.22
C LYS A 127 27.65 -2.39 -1.68
N LEU A 128 27.18 -3.03 -0.60
CA LEU A 128 27.86 -4.17 0.00
C LEU A 128 27.72 -5.45 -0.86
N PRO A 129 28.75 -6.31 -0.89
CA PRO A 129 28.70 -7.54 -1.65
C PRO A 129 27.58 -8.47 -1.14
N SER A 130 26.87 -9.09 -2.09
CA SER A 130 25.92 -10.15 -1.77
C SER A 130 26.68 -11.45 -1.50
N THR A 131 26.49 -12.04 -0.32
CA THR A 131 27.06 -13.32 0.05
C THR A 131 26.08 -14.46 -0.22
N ARG A 132 26.55 -15.47 -0.96
CA ARG A 132 25.88 -16.74 -1.14
C ARG A 132 26.50 -17.77 -0.21
N CYS A 133 25.95 -17.87 1.00
CA CYS A 133 26.49 -18.72 2.06
C CYS A 133 25.38 -19.28 2.96
N ASN A 134 25.76 -20.24 3.79
CA ASN A 134 24.92 -20.65 4.90
C ASN A 134 25.05 -19.60 6.01
N VAL A 135 23.92 -19.04 6.42
CA VAL A 135 23.81 -18.13 7.56
C VAL A 135 23.09 -18.85 8.68
N TYR A 136 23.59 -18.69 9.90
CA TYR A 136 23.04 -19.30 11.09
C TYR A 136 22.38 -18.25 11.98
N ARG A 137 21.25 -18.62 12.60
CA ARG A 137 20.58 -17.79 13.59
C ARG A 137 20.02 -18.64 14.72
N GLY A 138 20.39 -18.34 15.96
CA GLY A 138 19.86 -18.98 17.16
C GLY A 138 18.60 -18.27 17.68
N VAL A 139 17.67 -19.06 18.22
CA VAL A 139 16.46 -18.59 18.92
C VAL A 139 16.24 -19.38 20.22
N ASN A 140 16.14 -18.70 21.37
CA ASN A 140 15.88 -19.31 22.68
C ASN A 140 14.38 -19.67 22.90
N LEU A 141 13.74 -20.24 21.87
CA LEU A 141 12.38 -20.78 21.89
C LEU A 141 12.27 -21.98 20.96
N ASP A 142 11.35 -22.92 21.24
CA ASP A 142 10.96 -23.97 20.29
C ASP A 142 9.96 -23.41 19.26
N LEU A 143 10.40 -23.31 18.01
CA LEU A 143 9.62 -22.84 16.89
C LEU A 143 9.25 -23.95 15.91
N SER A 144 9.61 -25.21 16.18
CA SER A 144 9.44 -26.34 15.26
C SER A 144 7.99 -26.47 14.75
N ASN A 145 7.01 -26.25 15.62
CA ASN A 145 5.58 -26.31 15.27
C ASN A 145 5.13 -25.22 14.29
N GLN A 146 5.89 -24.13 14.13
CA GLN A 146 5.55 -23.04 13.22
C GLN A 146 6.09 -23.27 11.79
N TYR A 147 7.04 -24.18 11.62
CA TYR A 147 7.75 -24.40 10.38
C TYR A 147 7.63 -25.86 9.96
N SER A 148 6.64 -26.20 9.15
CA SER A 148 6.51 -27.54 8.57
C SER A 148 7.27 -27.64 7.25
N LYS A 149 7.86 -28.80 6.94
CA LYS A 149 8.56 -29.05 5.68
C LYS A 149 7.69 -28.66 4.47
N GLY A 150 8.25 -27.91 3.54
CA GLY A 150 7.57 -27.39 2.34
C GLY A 150 6.77 -26.11 2.57
N LYS A 151 6.59 -25.65 3.82
CA LYS A 151 5.93 -24.37 4.11
C LYS A 151 6.74 -23.23 3.50
N LYS A 152 6.06 -22.38 2.74
CA LYS A 152 6.59 -21.11 2.23
C LYS A 152 6.11 -19.97 3.11
N PHE A 153 6.98 -19.01 3.39
CA PHE A 153 6.66 -17.85 4.22
C PHE A 153 7.58 -16.66 3.88
N VAL A 154 7.25 -15.50 4.44
CA VAL A 154 8.03 -14.26 4.31
C VAL A 154 8.52 -13.84 5.69
N TRP A 155 9.79 -13.47 5.81
CA TRP A 155 10.30 -12.72 6.94
C TRP A 155 10.26 -11.23 6.64
N TRP A 156 9.43 -10.51 7.37
CA TRP A 156 9.15 -9.09 7.14
C TRP A 156 10.16 -8.18 7.83
N GLY A 157 10.75 -8.59 8.95
CA GLY A 157 11.87 -7.86 9.57
C GLY A 157 13.19 -8.12 8.87
N PHE A 158 14.16 -7.23 9.09
CA PHE A 158 15.57 -7.55 8.86
C PHE A 158 15.98 -8.64 9.85
N SER A 159 16.82 -9.57 9.39
CA SER A 159 17.32 -10.66 10.23
C SER A 159 18.83 -10.66 10.18
N SER A 160 19.46 -10.35 11.31
CA SER A 160 20.88 -10.61 11.50
C SER A 160 21.11 -12.11 11.71
N GLY A 161 22.19 -12.62 11.15
CA GLY A 161 22.74 -13.95 11.40
C GLY A 161 24.25 -13.92 11.22
N THR A 162 24.89 -15.07 11.38
CA THR A 162 26.35 -15.20 11.30
C THR A 162 26.75 -16.32 10.35
N THR A 163 27.91 -16.19 9.69
CA THR A 163 28.52 -17.30 8.93
C THR A 163 29.25 -18.30 9.81
N SER A 164 29.57 -17.93 11.06
CA SER A 164 30.29 -18.78 11.99
C SER A 164 29.33 -19.43 12.99
N ILE A 165 29.27 -20.75 12.98
CA ILE A 165 28.47 -21.49 13.98
C ILE A 165 29.03 -21.32 15.39
N GLU A 166 30.32 -21.03 15.54
CA GLU A 166 31.01 -20.82 16.82
C GLU A 166 30.48 -19.56 17.52
N VAL A 167 30.09 -18.52 16.76
CA VAL A 167 29.45 -17.31 17.32
C VAL A 167 28.15 -17.65 18.04
N LEU A 168 27.44 -18.70 17.59
CA LEU A 168 26.22 -19.17 18.24
C LEU A 168 26.47 -20.01 19.50
N GLU A 169 27.71 -20.44 19.79
CA GLU A 169 28.02 -21.20 21.01
C GLU A 169 28.01 -20.33 22.28
N ASN A 170 27.94 -19.01 22.12
CA ASN A 170 27.71 -18.07 23.20
C ASN A 170 26.24 -18.12 23.66
N GLU A 171 26.06 -18.18 24.99
CA GLU A 171 24.75 -18.30 25.67
C GLU A 171 23.78 -17.17 25.31
N GLN A 172 24.29 -16.04 24.80
CA GLN A 172 23.49 -14.91 24.31
C GLN A 172 22.76 -15.18 22.98
N PHE A 173 23.26 -16.10 22.15
CA PHE A 173 22.74 -16.34 20.79
C PHE A 173 21.97 -17.65 20.66
N LEU A 174 22.53 -18.74 21.17
CA LEU A 174 21.86 -20.03 21.28
C LEU A 174 22.24 -20.63 22.63
N ASP A 175 21.31 -20.58 23.59
CA ASP A 175 21.53 -21.12 24.94
C ASP A 175 21.98 -22.61 24.86
N LYS A 176 22.76 -23.06 25.84
CA LYS A 176 23.19 -24.46 25.94
C LYS A 176 22.07 -25.38 26.43
N THR A 177 21.06 -24.81 27.08
CA THR A 177 19.95 -25.55 27.69
C THR A 177 18.59 -24.95 27.32
N GLY A 178 17.48 -25.56 27.76
CA GLY A 178 16.14 -25.06 27.46
C GLY A 178 15.64 -25.32 26.04
N GLN A 179 14.46 -24.77 25.74
CA GLN A 179 13.82 -24.87 24.43
C GLN A 179 14.42 -23.84 23.47
N ARG A 180 14.94 -24.31 22.34
CA ARG A 180 15.70 -23.48 21.40
C ARG A 180 15.62 -24.00 19.97
N THR A 181 15.80 -23.08 19.04
CA THR A 181 15.73 -23.30 17.60
C THR A 181 16.98 -22.73 16.94
N LEU A 182 17.68 -23.56 16.17
CA LEU A 182 18.75 -23.15 15.27
C LEU A 182 18.18 -23.06 13.84
N PHE A 183 18.21 -21.88 13.25
CA PHE A 183 17.97 -21.72 11.83
C PHE A 183 19.28 -21.90 11.06
N THR A 184 19.26 -22.76 10.04
CA THR A 184 20.33 -22.84 9.02
C THR A 184 19.74 -22.36 7.71
N ILE A 185 20.25 -21.26 7.18
CA ILE A 185 19.62 -20.54 6.06
C ILE A 185 20.57 -20.62 4.87
N GLU A 186 20.21 -21.36 3.83
CA GLU A 186 20.85 -21.27 2.52
C GLU A 186 20.42 -19.93 1.91
N CYS A 187 21.31 -18.94 2.02
CA CYS A 187 21.08 -17.57 1.60
C CYS A 187 21.76 -17.29 0.26
N ASP A 188 21.05 -16.66 -0.68
CA ASP A 188 21.60 -16.32 -1.99
C ASP A 188 22.02 -14.83 -2.09
N SER A 189 21.58 -13.99 -1.16
CA SER A 189 21.82 -12.54 -1.22
C SER A 189 21.94 -11.85 0.15
N GLY A 190 22.59 -12.49 1.12
CA GLY A 190 22.92 -11.87 2.41
C GLY A 190 23.85 -10.68 2.21
N LYS A 191 23.83 -9.71 3.12
CA LYS A 191 24.76 -8.57 3.10
C LYS A 191 25.72 -8.72 4.25
N ASP A 192 26.99 -8.95 3.95
CA ASP A 192 28.05 -8.96 4.97
C ASP A 192 28.22 -7.54 5.51
N ILE A 193 27.88 -7.35 6.78
CA ILE A 193 27.99 -6.06 7.48
C ILE A 193 29.08 -6.08 8.55
N SER A 194 29.90 -7.14 8.62
CA SER A 194 30.90 -7.33 9.70
C SER A 194 31.80 -6.11 9.93
N ARG A 195 32.23 -5.43 8.86
CA ARG A 195 33.08 -4.23 8.92
C ARG A 195 32.35 -2.96 9.38
N HIS A 196 31.03 -2.94 9.26
CA HIS A 196 30.18 -1.78 9.53
C HIS A 196 29.26 -1.99 10.73
N SER A 197 29.29 -3.18 11.34
CA SER A 197 28.54 -3.52 12.54
C SER A 197 29.24 -2.99 13.79
N TYR A 198 28.43 -2.74 14.83
CA TYR A 198 28.88 -2.50 16.19
C TYR A 198 29.63 -3.72 16.77
N PHE A 199 29.33 -4.93 16.29
CA PHE A 199 29.93 -6.18 16.73
C PHE A 199 30.83 -6.78 15.64
N GLN A 200 32.04 -6.23 15.47
CA GLN A 200 32.95 -6.58 14.37
C GLN A 200 33.42 -8.05 14.36
N SER A 201 33.32 -8.76 15.48
CA SER A 201 33.75 -10.16 15.62
C SER A 201 32.65 -11.19 15.31
N GLU A 202 31.42 -10.77 15.02
CA GLU A 202 30.28 -11.69 14.86
C GLU A 202 30.10 -12.24 13.43
N GLU A 203 30.96 -11.83 12.49
CA GLU A 203 30.81 -12.15 11.06
C GLU A 203 29.37 -11.90 10.58
N GLU A 204 28.85 -10.74 10.95
CA GLU A 204 27.41 -10.47 10.87
C GLU A 204 26.96 -10.34 9.42
N VAL A 205 25.97 -11.16 9.04
CA VAL A 205 25.29 -11.12 7.76
C VAL A 205 23.86 -10.65 7.98
N LEU A 206 23.51 -9.53 7.36
CA LEU A 206 22.18 -8.98 7.40
C LEU A 206 21.33 -9.53 6.25
N LEU A 207 20.23 -10.18 6.61
CA LEU A 207 19.17 -10.57 5.69
C LEU A 207 18.16 -9.43 5.62
N LEU A 208 17.93 -8.92 4.41
CA LEU A 208 16.99 -7.82 4.19
C LEU A 208 15.55 -8.24 4.53
N ALA A 209 14.76 -7.26 4.93
CA ALA A 209 13.34 -7.40 5.19
C ALA A 209 12.53 -7.85 3.96
N ALA A 210 11.37 -8.46 4.20
CA ALA A 210 10.45 -9.02 3.21
C ALA A 210 11.01 -10.16 2.33
N ARG A 211 11.89 -11.01 2.90
CA ARG A 211 12.54 -12.12 2.20
C ARG A 211 11.72 -13.42 2.25
N GLN A 212 11.73 -14.18 1.16
CA GLN A 212 10.93 -15.39 0.99
C GLN A 212 11.74 -16.67 1.23
N PHE A 213 11.21 -17.54 2.08
CA PHE A 213 11.83 -18.81 2.41
C PHE A 213 10.89 -19.98 2.17
N ILE A 214 11.49 -21.14 1.94
CA ILE A 214 10.84 -22.45 2.07
C ILE A 214 11.54 -23.24 3.17
N VAL A 215 10.75 -23.93 3.99
CA VAL A 215 11.27 -24.88 4.97
C VAL A 215 11.71 -26.15 4.25
N VAL A 216 13.00 -26.42 4.27
CA VAL A 216 13.61 -27.61 3.66
C VAL A 216 13.47 -28.83 4.57
N SER A 217 13.75 -28.65 5.86
CA SER A 217 13.62 -29.71 6.86
C SER A 217 13.50 -29.13 8.27
N CYS A 218 12.99 -29.96 9.19
CA CYS A 218 12.96 -29.69 10.62
C CYS A 218 13.44 -30.95 11.36
N LEU A 219 14.44 -30.80 12.21
CA LEU A 219 15.12 -31.89 12.89
C LEU A 219 15.25 -31.56 14.38
N GLN A 220 15.10 -32.55 15.26
CA GLN A 220 15.48 -32.40 16.66
C GLN A 220 16.92 -32.93 16.80
N LEU A 221 17.86 -32.04 17.12
CA LEU A 221 19.28 -32.40 17.22
C LEU A 221 19.65 -32.89 18.61
N ALA A 222 18.98 -32.37 19.65
CA ALA A 222 19.16 -32.76 21.04
C ALA A 222 17.88 -32.43 21.83
N PRO A 223 17.73 -32.91 23.09
CA PRO A 223 16.62 -32.48 23.94
C PRO A 223 16.54 -30.95 24.04
N GLY A 224 15.39 -30.40 23.63
CA GLY A 224 15.15 -28.95 23.59
C GLY A 224 15.78 -28.19 22.41
N LEU A 225 16.62 -28.81 21.56
CA LEU A 225 17.23 -28.16 20.39
C LEU A 225 16.61 -28.67 19.09
N HIS A 226 15.91 -27.77 18.39
CA HIS A 226 15.40 -28.00 17.05
C HIS A 226 16.23 -27.25 16.02
N MET A 227 16.50 -27.87 14.88
CA MET A 227 17.09 -27.24 13.72
C MET A 227 16.04 -27.09 12.62
N ILE A 228 15.92 -25.88 12.09
CA ILE A 228 15.03 -25.55 10.97
C ILE A 228 15.90 -25.11 9.81
N GLN A 229 15.88 -25.90 8.74
CA GLN A 229 16.63 -25.60 7.54
C GLN A 229 15.75 -24.81 6.58
N LEU A 230 16.22 -23.64 6.18
CA LEU A 230 15.53 -22.73 5.29
C LEU A 230 16.34 -22.55 4.01
N LYS A 231 15.64 -22.40 2.90
CA LYS A 231 16.21 -22.01 1.62
C LYS A 231 15.54 -20.74 1.13
N GLU A 232 16.34 -19.73 0.80
CA GLU A 232 15.84 -18.55 0.11
C GLU A 232 15.28 -18.97 -1.26
N THR A 233 14.05 -18.57 -1.57
CA THR A 233 13.39 -18.99 -2.82
C THR A 233 13.35 -17.90 -3.88
N LYS A 234 13.41 -16.64 -3.44
CA LYS A 234 13.30 -15.43 -4.26
C LYS A 234 13.97 -14.28 -3.50
N PRO A 235 14.48 -13.26 -4.20
CA PRO A 235 14.94 -12.04 -3.57
C PRO A 235 13.81 -11.39 -2.74
N PRO A 236 14.15 -10.47 -1.81
CA PRO A 236 13.18 -9.70 -1.05
C PRO A 236 12.07 -9.18 -1.95
N ILE A 237 10.82 -9.46 -1.61
CA ILE A 237 9.66 -9.17 -2.47
C ILE A 237 9.64 -7.71 -2.88
N THR A 238 10.26 -6.83 -2.11
CA THR A 238 10.75 -5.54 -2.58
C THR A 238 11.42 -4.80 -1.44
N LEU A 239 12.75 -4.88 -1.43
CA LEU A 239 13.57 -3.76 -1.02
C LEU A 239 14.70 -3.48 -2.03
N LEU A 240 14.97 -4.38 -2.99
CA LEU A 240 15.96 -4.22 -4.07
C LEU A 240 15.58 -5.07 -5.29
N GLN A 241 15.10 -4.45 -6.36
CA GLN A 241 15.52 -4.67 -7.75
C GLN A 241 14.94 -3.52 -8.62
N PRO A 242 15.76 -2.76 -9.36
CA PRO A 242 15.27 -2.15 -10.59
C PRO A 242 14.86 -3.31 -11.49
N VAL A 243 13.62 -3.29 -12.01
CA VAL A 243 13.24 -4.25 -13.04
C VAL A 243 14.16 -4.00 -14.23
N THR A 244 15.10 -4.92 -14.47
CA THR A 244 15.85 -4.93 -15.71
C THR A 244 14.84 -5.14 -16.83
N ASN A 245 14.80 -4.18 -17.75
CA ASN A 245 14.03 -4.27 -18.98
C ASN A 245 14.41 -5.56 -19.71
N GLN A 246 13.63 -6.62 -19.56
CA GLN A 246 13.56 -7.63 -20.60
C GLN A 246 12.77 -6.99 -21.73
N ALA A 247 13.50 -6.43 -22.70
CA ALA A 247 12.96 -6.03 -23.97
C ALA A 247 12.19 -7.23 -24.53
N ILE A 248 10.87 -7.12 -24.60
CA ILE A 248 10.07 -7.96 -25.47
C ILE A 248 10.43 -7.48 -26.87
N GLU A 249 11.32 -8.21 -27.55
CA GLU A 249 11.47 -8.10 -29.00
C GLU A 249 10.13 -8.51 -29.61
N ILE A 250 9.31 -7.51 -29.92
CA ILE A 250 8.16 -7.68 -30.79
C ILE A 250 8.73 -7.69 -32.21
N GLU A 251 8.86 -8.87 -32.80
CA GLU A 251 9.08 -8.98 -34.24
C GLU A 251 7.92 -8.27 -34.98
N PRO A 252 8.20 -7.41 -35.96
CA PRO A 252 7.15 -6.73 -36.71
C PRO A 252 6.44 -7.74 -37.61
N SER A 253 5.22 -8.14 -37.23
CA SER A 253 4.34 -8.90 -38.10
C SER A 253 3.97 -8.06 -39.32
N SER A 254 4.39 -8.52 -40.50
CA SER A 254 3.98 -8.02 -41.81
C SER A 254 2.45 -8.05 -41.94
N ASN A 255 1.83 -6.90 -42.22
CA ASN A 255 0.50 -6.90 -42.83
C ASN A 255 0.45 -5.90 -43.98
N PRO A 256 0.10 -6.31 -45.21
CA PRO A 256 0.17 -5.48 -46.39
C PRO A 256 -1.20 -4.85 -46.69
N TYR A 257 -1.38 -3.56 -46.45
CA TYR A 257 -2.49 -2.84 -47.10
C TYR A 257 -2.14 -1.35 -47.28
N LYS A 258 -1.81 -0.99 -48.52
CA LYS A 258 -1.86 0.39 -49.03
C LYS A 258 -3.32 0.85 -49.09
N PRO A 259 -3.56 2.15 -48.93
CA PRO A 259 -4.20 2.84 -50.05
C PRO A 259 -3.49 4.12 -50.48
N SER A 260 -3.81 4.43 -51.74
CA SER A 260 -3.35 5.44 -52.68
C SER A 260 -3.38 6.91 -52.25
N HIS A 261 -2.46 7.65 -52.86
CA HIS A 261 -2.33 9.10 -52.95
C HIS A 261 -3.60 9.86 -53.36
N SER A 262 -3.72 11.09 -52.85
CA SER A 262 -3.98 12.28 -53.68
C SER A 262 -3.38 13.54 -53.02
N ALA A 263 -2.64 14.30 -53.82
CA ALA A 263 -1.83 15.46 -53.48
C ALA A 263 -2.63 16.78 -53.28
N ILE A 264 -1.90 17.84 -52.90
CA ILE A 264 -2.11 19.32 -53.03
C ILE A 264 -1.74 19.98 -51.69
N SER A 265 -0.98 21.07 -51.57
CA SER A 265 -0.11 21.85 -52.43
C SER A 265 0.84 22.63 -51.52
N THR A 266 2.05 22.85 -51.99
CA THR A 266 3.10 23.70 -51.44
C THR A 266 2.72 25.17 -51.39
N ALA A 267 3.22 25.92 -50.40
CA ALA A 267 3.75 27.27 -50.58
C ALA A 267 4.60 27.70 -49.36
N THR A 268 5.83 28.13 -49.66
CA THR A 268 6.86 28.64 -48.75
C THR A 268 6.98 30.17 -48.89
N ILE A 269 7.83 30.79 -48.04
CA ILE A 269 8.41 32.17 -48.10
C ILE A 269 7.65 33.16 -47.17
N SER A 270 8.26 33.95 -46.27
CA SER A 270 9.58 34.58 -46.26
C SER A 270 10.13 34.83 -44.83
N LYS A 271 11.46 34.96 -44.75
CA LYS A 271 12.26 35.46 -43.61
C LYS A 271 12.40 36.98 -43.72
N ASN A 272 12.52 37.70 -42.59
CA ASN A 272 13.58 38.72 -42.33
C ASN A 272 13.48 39.38 -40.93
N PRO A 273 14.54 40.06 -40.42
CA PRO A 273 15.16 39.71 -39.13
C PRO A 273 15.23 40.82 -38.06
N VAL A 274 15.55 40.37 -36.84
CA VAL A 274 16.36 40.95 -35.74
C VAL A 274 16.53 42.48 -35.64
N THR A 275 16.17 43.01 -34.46
CA THR A 275 16.94 44.07 -33.77
C THR A 275 17.19 43.72 -32.31
N ARG A 276 18.41 44.04 -31.89
CA ARG A 276 19.10 43.69 -30.64
C ARG A 276 19.08 44.93 -29.75
N ASN A 277 18.67 44.82 -28.48
CA ASN A 277 18.97 45.84 -27.47
C ASN A 277 19.37 45.19 -26.14
N GLN A 278 20.29 45.90 -25.49
CA GLN A 278 21.29 45.43 -24.53
C GLN A 278 20.76 45.17 -23.12
N ILE A 279 21.49 44.30 -22.42
CA ILE A 279 21.31 43.85 -21.03
C ILE A 279 22.04 44.80 -20.07
N SER A 280 21.45 45.08 -18.91
CA SER A 280 22.13 45.45 -17.66
C SER A 280 21.89 44.35 -16.61
N PRO A 281 22.89 43.91 -15.81
CA PRO A 281 22.74 42.73 -14.97
C PRO A 281 22.24 43.09 -13.56
N GLN A 282 21.07 42.57 -13.19
CA GLN A 282 20.64 42.49 -11.78
C GLN A 282 20.53 41.03 -11.36
N SER A 283 21.31 40.70 -10.32
CA SER A 283 21.30 39.50 -9.47
C SER A 283 20.36 38.35 -9.87
N GLN A 284 20.92 37.34 -10.54
CA GLN A 284 20.26 36.04 -10.66
C GLN A 284 20.29 35.32 -9.31
N ILE A 285 19.18 35.42 -8.58
CA ILE A 285 18.76 34.35 -7.67
C ILE A 285 18.41 33.17 -8.59
N LYS A 286 19.17 32.07 -8.52
CA LYS A 286 18.81 30.83 -9.22
C LYS A 286 17.39 30.45 -8.82
N PRO A 287 16.44 30.28 -9.77
CA PRO A 287 15.16 29.69 -9.43
C PRO A 287 15.44 28.30 -8.89
N ARG A 288 14.93 28.05 -7.68
CA ARG A 288 14.84 26.71 -7.09
C ARG A 288 14.08 25.88 -8.13
N GLU A 289 14.74 24.88 -8.72
CA GLU A 289 14.07 23.95 -9.63
C GLU A 289 12.87 23.37 -8.89
N THR A 290 11.68 23.79 -9.28
CA THR A 290 10.45 23.09 -8.91
C THR A 290 10.56 21.73 -9.56
N GLN A 291 10.97 20.72 -8.78
CA GLN A 291 10.82 19.33 -9.16
C GLN A 291 9.35 19.15 -9.54
N THR A 292 9.09 19.03 -10.84
CA THR A 292 7.78 18.66 -11.34
C THR A 292 7.49 17.30 -10.75
N LYS A 293 6.49 17.22 -9.85
CA LYS A 293 6.04 15.96 -9.26
C LYS A 293 5.73 15.01 -10.42
N LYS A 294 6.56 13.99 -10.63
CA LYS A 294 6.35 13.01 -11.72
C LYS A 294 5.03 12.28 -11.47
N ASN A 295 4.23 12.11 -12.51
CA ASN A 295 2.97 11.38 -12.41
C ASN A 295 3.24 9.92 -11.99
N LYS A 296 2.47 9.42 -11.01
CA LYS A 296 2.65 8.07 -10.44
C LYS A 296 2.16 6.95 -11.37
N PHE A 297 1.32 7.25 -12.36
CA PHE A 297 0.66 6.24 -13.20
C PHE A 297 0.92 6.43 -14.69
N GLN A 298 0.96 5.31 -15.41
CA GLN A 298 0.82 5.33 -16.86
C GLN A 298 -0.49 6.03 -17.23
N GLN A 299 -0.47 6.84 -18.28
CA GLN A 299 -1.63 7.66 -18.66
C GLN A 299 -2.66 6.91 -19.52
N PHE A 300 -2.28 5.76 -20.07
CA PHE A 300 -3.15 4.93 -20.91
C PHE A 300 -3.64 3.74 -20.07
N GLY A 301 -4.94 3.71 -19.81
CA GLY A 301 -5.59 2.64 -19.06
C GLY A 301 -5.82 1.39 -19.90
N ILE A 302 -5.67 0.24 -19.26
CA ILE A 302 -5.95 -1.08 -19.81
C ILE A 302 -7.36 -1.48 -19.36
N THR A 303 -8.25 -1.78 -20.30
CA THR A 303 -9.59 -2.28 -19.95
C THR A 303 -9.49 -3.72 -19.45
N VAL A 304 -9.84 -3.94 -18.17
CA VAL A 304 -9.75 -5.26 -17.52
C VAL A 304 -11.10 -5.95 -17.35
N ALA A 305 -12.21 -5.22 -17.50
CA ALA A 305 -13.57 -5.76 -17.53
C ALA A 305 -14.49 -4.82 -18.32
N GLY A 306 -15.45 -5.38 -19.06
CA GLY A 306 -16.39 -4.62 -19.90
C GLY A 306 -15.74 -4.02 -21.16
N GLY A 307 -16.24 -2.85 -21.60
CA GLY A 307 -15.64 -2.02 -22.65
C GLY A 307 -15.90 -2.42 -24.11
N LYS A 308 -16.65 -3.51 -24.38
CA LYS A 308 -17.03 -3.90 -25.75
C LYS A 308 -18.41 -3.34 -26.17
N ALA A 309 -19.36 -3.27 -25.24
CA ALA A 309 -20.65 -2.60 -25.36
C ALA A 309 -21.41 -2.66 -24.02
N GLN A 310 -22.32 -1.72 -23.75
CA GLN A 310 -23.29 -1.84 -22.67
C GLN A 310 -24.16 -3.09 -22.87
N GLY A 311 -24.45 -3.83 -21.82
CA GLY A 311 -25.42 -4.93 -21.90
C GLY A 311 -25.38 -5.89 -20.73
N ARG A 312 -26.14 -6.98 -20.85
CA ARG A 312 -26.37 -7.99 -19.81
C ARG A 312 -25.50 -9.24 -19.94
N GLY A 313 -24.78 -9.40 -21.06
CA GLY A 313 -23.89 -10.53 -21.30
C GLY A 313 -22.79 -10.66 -20.24
N LEU A 314 -22.18 -11.84 -20.12
CA LEU A 314 -21.09 -12.07 -19.17
C LEU A 314 -19.81 -11.33 -19.54
N ASN A 315 -19.68 -10.85 -20.77
CA ASN A 315 -18.61 -9.97 -21.24
C ASN A 315 -19.00 -8.48 -21.24
N GLN A 316 -20.17 -8.12 -20.70
CA GLN A 316 -20.72 -6.76 -20.71
C GLN A 316 -21.00 -6.27 -19.30
N LEU A 317 -20.97 -4.96 -19.14
CA LEU A 317 -21.36 -4.24 -17.93
C LEU A 317 -22.41 -3.18 -18.30
N SER A 318 -23.14 -2.69 -17.31
CA SER A 318 -24.09 -1.59 -17.47
C SER A 318 -24.06 -0.69 -16.22
N SER A 319 -23.46 0.49 -16.41
CA SER A 319 -23.19 1.52 -15.38
C SER A 319 -22.63 0.94 -14.08
N PRO A 320 -21.45 0.26 -14.12
CA PRO A 320 -20.81 -0.24 -12.92
C PRO A 320 -20.47 0.92 -11.97
N GLN A 321 -20.49 0.70 -10.66
CA GLN A 321 -20.20 1.76 -9.67
C GLN A 321 -19.12 1.36 -8.65
N GLY A 322 -19.42 0.43 -7.76
CA GLY A 322 -18.46 -0.08 -6.77
C GLY A 322 -17.56 -1.17 -7.32
N ILE A 323 -16.35 -1.24 -6.76
CA ILE A 323 -15.29 -2.15 -7.17
C ILE A 323 -14.51 -2.63 -5.95
N PHE A 324 -14.13 -3.91 -5.98
CA PHE A 324 -13.20 -4.50 -5.04
C PHE A 324 -12.21 -5.39 -5.79
N ILE A 325 -10.92 -5.31 -5.45
CA ILE A 325 -9.86 -6.14 -6.03
C ILE A 325 -9.35 -7.09 -4.96
N ASP A 326 -9.37 -8.40 -5.23
CA ASP A 326 -8.78 -9.38 -4.31
C ASP A 326 -7.25 -9.53 -4.51
N PRO A 327 -6.53 -10.16 -3.57
CA PRO A 327 -5.08 -10.35 -3.69
C PRO A 327 -4.63 -11.13 -4.93
N ASP A 328 -5.51 -11.92 -5.55
CA ASP A 328 -5.25 -12.67 -6.78
C ASP A 328 -5.60 -11.84 -8.05
N LYS A 329 -5.85 -10.54 -7.88
CA LYS A 329 -6.22 -9.57 -8.92
C LYS A 329 -7.55 -9.89 -9.62
N SER A 330 -8.46 -10.60 -8.96
CA SER A 330 -9.84 -10.68 -9.44
C SER A 330 -10.59 -9.39 -9.11
N VAL A 331 -11.36 -8.91 -10.08
CA VAL A 331 -12.14 -7.68 -10.03
C VAL A 331 -13.59 -8.01 -9.72
N TYR A 332 -14.12 -7.52 -8.60
CA TYR A 332 -15.52 -7.66 -8.20
C TYR A 332 -16.22 -6.32 -8.43
N ILE A 333 -17.35 -6.34 -9.14
CA ILE A 333 -17.96 -5.14 -9.69
C ILE A 333 -19.44 -5.13 -9.33
N ALA A 334 -19.90 -4.03 -8.74
CA ALA A 334 -21.32 -3.73 -8.63
C ALA A 334 -21.85 -3.24 -9.99
N ASP A 335 -22.39 -4.16 -10.77
CA ASP A 335 -22.92 -3.95 -12.11
C ASP A 335 -24.37 -3.46 -12.01
N ARG A 336 -24.50 -2.18 -11.64
CA ARG A 336 -25.71 -1.58 -11.05
C ARG A 336 -26.97 -1.82 -11.87
N GLU A 337 -26.96 -1.47 -13.16
CA GLU A 337 -28.16 -1.56 -14.01
C GLU A 337 -28.47 -3.01 -14.42
N ASN A 338 -27.52 -3.92 -14.23
CA ASN A 338 -27.73 -5.35 -14.40
C ASN A 338 -28.13 -6.07 -13.12
N HIS A 339 -28.28 -5.36 -11.99
CA HIS A 339 -28.79 -5.92 -10.74
C HIS A 339 -27.97 -7.12 -10.24
N ARG A 340 -26.64 -7.04 -10.36
CA ARG A 340 -25.74 -8.14 -10.03
C ARG A 340 -24.39 -7.65 -9.52
N ILE A 341 -23.67 -8.54 -8.84
CA ILE A 341 -22.22 -8.43 -8.63
C ILE A 341 -21.54 -9.44 -9.55
N ALA A 342 -20.59 -8.94 -10.33
CA ALA A 342 -19.84 -9.74 -11.28
C ALA A 342 -18.34 -9.77 -10.94
N LYS A 343 -17.74 -10.95 -11.04
CA LYS A 343 -16.32 -11.22 -10.81
C LYS A 343 -15.62 -11.45 -12.15
N TRP A 344 -14.55 -10.72 -12.42
CA TRP A 344 -13.63 -10.97 -13.54
C TRP A 344 -12.26 -11.39 -13.01
N LYS A 345 -11.69 -12.45 -13.58
CA LYS A 345 -10.25 -12.71 -13.43
C LYS A 345 -9.48 -11.85 -14.42
N LEU A 346 -8.29 -11.40 -14.04
CA LEU A 346 -7.40 -10.69 -14.96
C LEU A 346 -7.19 -11.51 -16.24
N ASN A 347 -7.20 -10.85 -17.40
CA ASN A 347 -7.10 -11.45 -18.74
C ASN A 347 -8.29 -12.33 -19.18
N SER A 348 -9.36 -12.42 -18.38
CA SER A 348 -10.59 -13.10 -18.82
C SER A 348 -11.42 -12.20 -19.73
N ASN A 349 -11.99 -12.79 -20.79
CA ASN A 349 -12.94 -12.10 -21.67
C ASN A 349 -14.37 -12.06 -21.11
N THR A 350 -14.67 -12.84 -20.08
CA THR A 350 -16.02 -12.96 -19.47
C THR A 350 -15.93 -13.00 -17.95
N GLY A 351 -16.97 -12.50 -17.30
CA GLY A 351 -17.12 -12.51 -15.85
C GLY A 351 -18.01 -13.65 -15.39
N GLN A 352 -18.08 -13.81 -14.09
CA GLN A 352 -18.95 -14.73 -13.37
C GLN A 352 -19.88 -13.94 -12.47
N ILE A 353 -21.16 -14.29 -12.44
CA ILE A 353 -22.10 -13.70 -11.49
C ILE A 353 -21.90 -14.37 -10.13
N ILE A 354 -21.62 -13.58 -9.09
CA ILE A 354 -21.39 -14.09 -7.74
C ILE A 354 -22.49 -13.69 -6.74
N ALA A 355 -23.31 -12.70 -7.08
CA ALA A 355 -24.47 -12.27 -6.30
C ALA A 355 -25.48 -11.58 -7.23
N GLY A 356 -26.77 -11.75 -6.94
CA GLY A 356 -27.84 -11.25 -7.82
C GLY A 356 -27.82 -11.93 -9.19
N GLY A 357 -28.24 -11.20 -10.23
CA GLY A 357 -28.38 -11.73 -11.58
C GLY A 357 -29.63 -12.60 -11.82
N ASN A 358 -30.45 -12.81 -10.77
CA ASN A 358 -31.75 -13.49 -10.83
C ASN A 358 -32.91 -12.52 -11.11
N GLY A 359 -32.63 -11.46 -11.88
CA GLY A 359 -33.54 -10.33 -12.11
C GLY A 359 -33.55 -9.30 -10.98
N LYS A 360 -34.08 -8.12 -11.29
CA LYS A 360 -34.35 -7.05 -10.32
C LYS A 360 -35.43 -7.51 -9.35
N GLY A 361 -35.16 -7.44 -8.05
CA GLY A 361 -36.14 -7.79 -7.02
C GLY A 361 -35.58 -7.65 -5.61
N ASN A 362 -36.36 -8.07 -4.61
CA ASN A 362 -36.05 -7.90 -3.19
C ASN A 362 -35.84 -9.22 -2.44
N GLN A 363 -35.93 -10.37 -3.12
CA GLN A 363 -35.56 -11.67 -2.54
C GLN A 363 -34.07 -11.66 -2.15
N ASN A 364 -33.66 -12.58 -1.27
CA ASN A 364 -32.28 -12.60 -0.76
C ASN A 364 -31.23 -12.90 -1.83
N ASN A 365 -31.60 -13.66 -2.86
CA ASN A 365 -30.78 -13.96 -4.04
C ASN A 365 -31.00 -12.97 -5.21
N GLN A 366 -31.77 -11.90 -5.00
CA GLN A 366 -31.98 -10.82 -5.96
C GLN A 366 -31.37 -9.53 -5.42
N LEU A 367 -30.92 -8.67 -6.33
CA LEU A 367 -30.42 -7.34 -6.01
C LEU A 367 -31.24 -6.30 -6.79
N ASN A 368 -31.20 -5.06 -6.33
CA ASN A 368 -31.85 -3.92 -6.94
C ASN A 368 -30.91 -2.71 -6.93
N TYR A 369 -30.31 -2.38 -8.08
CA TYR A 369 -29.31 -1.32 -8.22
C TYR A 369 -28.18 -1.42 -7.18
N PRO A 370 -27.47 -2.56 -7.10
CA PRO A 370 -26.37 -2.67 -6.17
C PRO A 370 -25.31 -1.62 -6.50
N ARG A 371 -24.79 -0.98 -5.46
CA ARG A 371 -23.96 0.22 -5.60
C ARG A 371 -22.51 -0.04 -5.29
N ASP A 372 -22.27 -0.91 -4.32
CA ASP A 372 -20.96 -1.12 -3.75
C ASP A 372 -20.81 -2.54 -3.20
N ILE A 373 -19.56 -3.00 -3.15
CA ILE A 373 -19.18 -4.36 -2.77
C ILE A 373 -17.85 -4.34 -2.02
N ILE A 374 -17.82 -4.97 -0.84
CA ILE A 374 -16.58 -5.18 -0.07
C ILE A 374 -16.49 -6.62 0.42
N PHE A 375 -15.28 -7.04 0.77
CA PHE A 375 -15.02 -8.36 1.31
C PHE A 375 -14.77 -8.33 2.82
N ASP A 376 -15.63 -9.00 3.58
CA ASP A 376 -15.45 -9.25 5.01
C ASP A 376 -14.57 -10.48 5.18
N LYS A 377 -13.27 -10.23 5.36
CA LYS A 377 -12.25 -11.26 5.54
C LYS A 377 -12.50 -12.14 6.78
N LYS A 378 -13.06 -11.58 7.85
CA LYS A 378 -13.27 -12.31 9.11
C LYS A 378 -14.31 -13.40 8.94
N ASN A 379 -15.37 -13.11 8.19
CA ASN A 379 -16.46 -14.05 7.93
C ASN A 379 -16.36 -14.74 6.56
N ASN A 380 -15.29 -14.47 5.79
CA ASN A 380 -15.08 -14.97 4.43
C ASN A 380 -16.33 -14.74 3.53
N SER A 381 -16.85 -13.51 3.53
CA SER A 381 -18.13 -13.19 2.90
C SER A 381 -18.11 -11.83 2.20
N PHE A 382 -19.00 -11.65 1.22
CA PHE A 382 -19.18 -10.38 0.54
C PHE A 382 -20.28 -9.56 1.21
N LEU A 383 -20.07 -8.26 1.37
CA LEU A 383 -21.07 -7.30 1.82
C LEU A 383 -21.42 -6.38 0.65
N ILE A 384 -22.72 -6.26 0.36
CA ILE A 384 -23.24 -5.55 -0.79
C ILE A 384 -24.16 -4.43 -0.34
N SER A 385 -23.94 -3.23 -0.86
CA SER A 385 -24.93 -2.15 -0.85
C SER A 385 -25.99 -2.48 -1.88
N ASP A 386 -27.18 -2.86 -1.42
CA ASP A 386 -28.35 -3.15 -2.26
C ASP A 386 -29.30 -1.94 -2.22
N GLU A 387 -28.83 -0.83 -2.82
CA GLU A 387 -29.40 0.52 -2.72
C GLU A 387 -30.91 0.54 -2.99
N GLY A 388 -31.36 -0.05 -4.09
CA GLY A 388 -32.76 -0.04 -4.49
C GLY A 388 -33.69 -0.85 -3.57
N ASN A 389 -33.13 -1.67 -2.67
CA ASN A 389 -33.85 -2.38 -1.62
C ASN A 389 -33.60 -1.78 -0.22
N ASN A 390 -32.92 -0.63 -0.13
CA ASN A 390 -32.60 0.07 1.11
C ASN A 390 -31.95 -0.83 2.18
N ARG A 391 -31.02 -1.70 1.78
CA ARG A 391 -30.40 -2.69 2.66
C ARG A 391 -28.92 -2.92 2.39
N VAL A 392 -28.23 -3.44 3.39
CA VAL A 392 -26.93 -4.09 3.24
C VAL A 392 -27.12 -5.59 3.42
N ILE A 393 -26.69 -6.37 2.43
CA ILE A 393 -26.85 -7.82 2.40
C ILE A 393 -25.48 -8.49 2.34
N ARG A 394 -25.33 -9.60 3.07
CA ARG A 394 -24.16 -10.46 3.09
C ARG A 394 -24.39 -11.70 2.24
N TYR A 395 -23.38 -12.10 1.46
CA TYR A 395 -23.32 -13.35 0.71
C TYR A 395 -22.10 -14.17 1.19
N PHE A 396 -22.34 -15.39 1.69
CA PHE A 396 -21.27 -16.25 2.21
C PHE A 396 -20.65 -17.17 1.16
N ASP A 397 -21.36 -17.39 0.06
CA ASP A 397 -20.91 -18.24 -1.01
C ASP A 397 -21.22 -17.61 -2.37
N GLN A 398 -20.40 -17.95 -3.36
CA GLN A 398 -20.57 -17.47 -4.74
C GLN A 398 -21.69 -18.21 -5.49
N ASN A 399 -22.23 -19.30 -4.91
CA ASN A 399 -23.35 -20.06 -5.46
C ASN A 399 -24.71 -19.44 -5.10
N GLN A 400 -24.70 -18.35 -4.33
CA GLN A 400 -25.88 -17.63 -3.89
C GLN A 400 -26.87 -18.52 -3.12
N THR A 401 -26.37 -19.40 -2.25
CA THR A 401 -27.22 -20.26 -1.42
C THR A 401 -27.39 -19.79 0.02
N ASN A 402 -26.48 -18.95 0.50
CA ASN A 402 -26.46 -18.47 1.87
C ASN A 402 -26.28 -16.95 1.92
N GLN A 403 -27.38 -16.25 2.24
CA GLN A 403 -27.40 -14.79 2.41
C GLN A 403 -28.04 -14.36 3.72
N GLN A 404 -27.61 -13.20 4.20
CA GLN A 404 -28.13 -12.58 5.40
C GLN A 404 -28.29 -11.07 5.20
N ILE A 405 -29.49 -10.54 5.47
CA ILE A 405 -29.69 -9.09 5.56
C ILE A 405 -29.07 -8.61 6.86
N LEU A 406 -28.14 -7.66 6.79
CA LEU A 406 -27.43 -7.13 7.95
C LEU A 406 -28.01 -5.80 8.43
N ILE A 407 -28.36 -4.92 7.49
CA ILE A 407 -28.88 -3.58 7.76
C ILE A 407 -30.07 -3.36 6.83
N SER A 408 -31.15 -2.76 7.35
CA SER A 408 -32.35 -2.42 6.59
C SER A 408 -32.73 -0.96 6.82
N ASN A 409 -33.57 -0.42 5.93
CA ASN A 409 -34.03 0.97 5.95
C ASN A 409 -32.88 1.98 5.87
N ILE A 410 -31.91 1.72 4.99
CA ILE A 410 -30.78 2.61 4.75
C ILE A 410 -30.55 2.83 3.26
N TYR A 411 -30.44 4.09 2.84
CA TYR A 411 -30.06 4.44 1.48
C TYR A 411 -28.54 4.37 1.35
N CYS A 412 -28.02 3.15 1.22
CA CYS A 412 -26.59 2.86 1.26
C CYS A 412 -25.87 3.42 0.02
N GLY A 413 -25.22 4.59 0.17
CA GLY A 413 -24.39 5.20 -0.86
C GLY A 413 -23.13 4.39 -1.16
N GLY A 414 -22.48 3.90 -0.10
CA GLY A 414 -21.25 3.13 -0.09
C GLY A 414 -21.05 2.50 1.30
N LEU A 415 -20.22 1.46 1.38
CA LEU A 415 -19.95 0.77 2.64
C LEU A 415 -18.47 0.42 2.81
N THR A 416 -18.05 0.29 4.06
CA THR A 416 -16.73 -0.26 4.39
C THR A 416 -16.78 -1.05 5.70
N ILE A 417 -15.77 -1.86 5.98
CA ILE A 417 -15.69 -2.68 7.19
C ILE A 417 -14.31 -2.48 7.84
N ASP A 418 -14.29 -2.27 9.15
CA ASP A 418 -13.02 -2.17 9.89
C ASP A 418 -12.51 -3.56 10.35
N LYS A 419 -11.27 -3.59 10.82
CA LYS A 419 -10.62 -4.82 11.33
C LYS A 419 -11.32 -5.46 12.54
N ASN A 420 -12.16 -4.71 13.26
CA ASN A 420 -12.96 -5.25 14.37
C ASN A 420 -14.30 -5.83 13.90
N GLY A 421 -14.65 -5.62 12.63
CA GLY A 421 -15.89 -6.07 12.00
C GLY A 421 -17.04 -5.09 12.16
N PHE A 422 -16.79 -3.80 12.40
CA PHE A 422 -17.84 -2.79 12.30
C PHE A 422 -18.07 -2.42 10.84
N ILE A 423 -19.33 -2.44 10.42
CA ILE A 423 -19.77 -2.05 9.08
C ILE A 423 -20.15 -0.59 9.13
N TYR A 424 -19.53 0.23 8.30
CA TYR A 424 -19.83 1.65 8.13
C TYR A 424 -20.62 1.81 6.83
N VAL A 425 -21.63 2.67 6.84
CA VAL A 425 -22.49 2.94 5.70
C VAL A 425 -22.74 4.44 5.59
N SER A 426 -22.54 5.01 4.40
CA SER A 426 -23.05 6.34 4.06
C SER A 426 -24.54 6.24 3.75
N ASP A 427 -25.35 6.95 4.51
CA ASP A 427 -26.77 7.17 4.20
C ASP A 427 -26.89 8.48 3.42
N ARG A 428 -27.08 8.35 2.11
CA ARG A 428 -27.10 9.50 1.19
C ARG A 428 -28.34 10.39 1.36
N GLU A 429 -29.46 9.84 1.83
CA GLU A 429 -30.70 10.61 2.00
C GLU A 429 -30.73 11.30 3.36
N ASN A 430 -30.18 10.65 4.40
CA ASN A 430 -30.05 11.24 5.73
C ASN A 430 -28.80 12.12 5.89
N ASN A 431 -27.90 12.17 4.89
CA ASN A 431 -26.68 12.99 4.89
C ASN A 431 -25.77 12.69 6.09
N GLU A 432 -25.56 11.40 6.35
CA GLU A 432 -24.79 10.94 7.50
C GLU A 432 -24.04 9.65 7.21
N VAL A 433 -23.07 9.32 8.06
CA VAL A 433 -22.43 8.00 8.07
C VAL A 433 -22.71 7.36 9.42
N ARG A 434 -23.15 6.12 9.39
CA ARG A 434 -23.41 5.31 10.58
C ARG A 434 -22.55 4.06 10.57
N ARG A 435 -22.33 3.47 11.75
CA ARG A 435 -21.69 2.17 11.91
C ARG A 435 -22.52 1.18 12.71
N TRP A 436 -22.34 -0.10 12.42
CA TRP A 436 -22.98 -1.22 13.10
C TRP A 436 -21.95 -2.27 13.46
N LYS A 437 -22.11 -2.89 14.63
CA LYS A 437 -21.56 -4.20 14.95
C LYS A 437 -22.60 -5.27 14.61
N GLN A 438 -22.13 -6.50 14.36
CA GLN A 438 -23.02 -7.64 14.16
C GLN A 438 -23.99 -7.79 15.35
N GLY A 439 -25.29 -7.78 15.04
CA GLY A 439 -26.37 -7.89 16.03
C GLY A 439 -26.94 -6.56 16.52
N ASP A 440 -26.36 -5.42 16.13
CA ASP A 440 -26.87 -4.11 16.52
C ASP A 440 -28.26 -3.85 15.91
N ALA A 441 -29.22 -3.44 16.76
CA ALA A 441 -30.55 -3.07 16.31
C ALA A 441 -30.59 -1.73 15.55
N LYS A 442 -29.62 -0.84 15.78
CA LYS A 442 -29.52 0.50 15.19
C LYS A 442 -28.07 0.93 15.06
N GLY A 443 -27.78 1.73 14.03
CA GLY A 443 -26.43 2.22 13.77
C GLY A 443 -26.06 3.43 14.61
N GLU A 444 -24.81 3.48 15.06
CA GLU A 444 -24.20 4.63 15.73
C GLU A 444 -23.80 5.69 14.70
N LEU A 445 -24.19 6.94 14.93
CA LEU A 445 -23.79 8.08 14.09
C LEU A 445 -22.29 8.38 14.29
N VAL A 446 -21.52 8.43 13.19
CA VAL A 446 -20.06 8.65 13.23
C VAL A 446 -19.58 9.82 12.38
N ALA A 447 -20.39 10.32 11.43
CA ALA A 447 -20.14 11.56 10.70
C ALA A 447 -21.45 12.16 10.19
N GLY A 448 -21.51 13.49 10.05
CA GLY A 448 -22.72 14.21 9.63
C GLY A 448 -23.82 14.20 10.70
N GLY A 449 -25.08 14.05 10.28
CA GLY A 449 -26.24 13.96 11.16
C GLY A 449 -26.75 15.30 11.72
N ASN A 450 -26.19 16.42 11.24
CA ASN A 450 -26.63 17.78 11.60
C ASN A 450 -27.42 18.45 10.47
N GLY A 451 -28.14 17.65 9.69
CA GLY A 451 -28.86 18.07 8.49
C GLY A 451 -27.98 18.21 7.25
N LYS A 452 -28.63 18.45 6.11
CA LYS A 452 -27.97 18.72 4.83
C LYS A 452 -27.35 20.11 4.83
N GLY A 453 -26.06 20.20 4.53
CA GLY A 453 -25.36 21.48 4.38
C GLY A 453 -23.86 21.32 4.22
N ASN A 454 -23.13 22.44 4.23
CA ASN A 454 -21.69 22.50 3.94
C ASN A 454 -20.82 22.89 5.14
N HIS A 455 -21.40 23.00 6.34
CA HIS A 455 -20.61 23.16 7.56
C HIS A 455 -19.73 21.93 7.82
N LEU A 456 -18.69 22.05 8.66
CA LEU A 456 -17.75 20.96 8.92
C LEU A 456 -18.37 19.79 9.68
N ASN A 457 -19.53 19.98 10.32
CA ASN A 457 -20.31 18.94 10.99
C ASN A 457 -21.50 18.43 10.15
N GLN A 458 -21.61 18.86 8.89
CA GLN A 458 -22.68 18.49 7.96
C GLN A 458 -22.13 17.80 6.72
N LEU A 459 -22.98 17.02 6.07
CA LEU A 459 -22.73 16.40 4.77
C LEU A 459 -23.89 16.74 3.82
N ASN A 460 -23.68 16.51 2.54
CA ASN A 460 -24.68 16.65 1.50
C ASN A 460 -24.45 15.56 0.45
N PHE A 461 -25.32 14.56 0.46
CA PHE A 461 -25.29 13.41 -0.43
C PHE A 461 -23.95 12.63 -0.34
N PRO A 462 -23.58 12.09 0.84
CA PRO A 462 -22.37 11.30 0.99
C PRO A 462 -22.47 10.01 0.18
N ILE A 463 -21.56 9.82 -0.78
CA ILE A 463 -21.62 8.69 -1.70
C ILE A 463 -20.70 7.56 -1.28
N PHE A 464 -19.39 7.77 -1.26
CA PHE A 464 -18.42 6.72 -0.98
C PHE A 464 -17.65 7.01 0.30
N ILE A 465 -17.23 5.95 0.97
CA ILE A 465 -16.47 6.02 2.22
C ILE A 465 -15.26 5.10 2.16
N PHE A 466 -14.15 5.61 2.71
CA PHE A 466 -12.96 4.83 2.97
C PHE A 466 -12.61 4.97 4.45
N ILE A 467 -12.28 3.86 5.12
CA ILE A 467 -11.82 3.87 6.50
C ILE A 467 -10.35 3.48 6.54
N ASP A 468 -9.57 4.25 7.29
CA ASP A 468 -8.17 3.98 7.50
C ASP A 468 -7.93 3.14 8.78
N GLU A 469 -6.69 2.68 9.01
CA GLU A 469 -6.37 1.81 10.14
C GLU A 469 -6.46 2.48 11.53
N ASP A 470 -6.56 3.83 11.54
CA ASP A 470 -6.82 4.65 12.73
C ASP A 470 -8.32 4.95 12.91
N TYR A 471 -9.16 4.31 12.09
CA TYR A 471 -10.61 4.49 12.02
C TYR A 471 -11.03 5.92 11.67
N SER A 472 -10.19 6.64 10.92
CA SER A 472 -10.61 7.89 10.28
C SER A 472 -11.39 7.58 9.02
N LEU A 473 -12.54 8.24 8.87
CA LEU A 473 -13.42 8.11 7.72
C LEU A 473 -13.11 9.20 6.70
N TYR A 474 -12.89 8.81 5.47
CA TYR A 474 -12.79 9.68 4.30
C TYR A 474 -14.08 9.55 3.51
N ILE A 475 -14.81 10.65 3.33
CA ILE A 475 -16.17 10.65 2.81
C ILE A 475 -16.22 11.56 1.59
N SER A 476 -16.68 11.02 0.46
CA SER A 476 -17.04 11.83 -0.70
C SER A 476 -18.35 12.58 -0.42
N ASP A 477 -18.22 13.85 -0.05
CA ASP A 477 -19.33 14.77 0.24
C ASP A 477 -19.77 15.42 -1.09
N SER A 478 -20.41 14.60 -1.93
CA SER A 478 -20.47 14.80 -3.38
C SER A 478 -21.12 16.11 -3.81
N GLU A 479 -22.24 16.48 -3.19
CA GLU A 479 -22.98 17.70 -3.55
C GLU A 479 -22.40 18.96 -2.88
N ASN A 480 -21.44 18.81 -1.97
CA ASN A 480 -20.59 19.90 -1.49
C ASN A 480 -19.24 19.99 -2.22
N HIS A 481 -18.99 19.09 -3.18
CA HIS A 481 -17.79 19.10 -4.03
C HIS A 481 -16.48 19.07 -3.25
N ARG A 482 -16.44 18.20 -2.23
CA ARG A 482 -15.29 18.05 -1.34
C ARG A 482 -15.16 16.62 -0.86
N VAL A 483 -13.99 16.30 -0.33
CA VAL A 483 -13.76 15.10 0.46
C VAL A 483 -13.47 15.52 1.89
N MET A 484 -14.16 14.87 2.82
CA MET A 484 -14.03 15.14 4.24
C MET A 484 -13.37 13.99 4.97
N LYS A 485 -12.44 14.29 5.89
CA LYS A 485 -11.87 13.34 6.84
C LYS A 485 -12.48 13.56 8.23
N TRP A 486 -13.11 12.54 8.79
CA TRP A 486 -13.55 12.48 10.18
C TRP A 486 -12.63 11.56 10.98
N LYS A 487 -11.92 12.11 11.96
CA LYS A 487 -11.17 11.28 12.93
C LYS A 487 -12.17 10.56 13.85
N LYS A 488 -11.80 9.38 14.34
CA LYS A 488 -12.62 8.62 15.29
C LYS A 488 -13.05 9.47 16.48
N GLY A 489 -14.36 9.60 16.68
CA GLY A 489 -14.96 10.37 17.80
C GLY A 489 -15.04 11.88 17.59
N ALA A 490 -14.56 12.40 16.45
CA ALA A 490 -14.67 13.82 16.14
C ALA A 490 -16.12 14.26 15.94
N LYS A 491 -16.44 15.50 16.33
CA LYS A 491 -17.77 16.11 16.14
C LYS A 491 -17.93 16.80 14.78
N GLU A 492 -16.81 17.15 14.16
CA GLU A 492 -16.71 17.77 12.85
C GLU A 492 -15.56 17.15 12.06
N GLY A 493 -15.62 17.30 10.74
CA GLY A 493 -14.63 16.79 9.81
C GLY A 493 -13.67 17.87 9.36
N ILE A 494 -12.66 17.44 8.61
CA ILE A 494 -11.63 18.28 8.02
C ILE A 494 -11.74 18.13 6.50
N VAL A 495 -11.77 19.23 5.77
CA VAL A 495 -11.68 19.19 4.30
C VAL A 495 -10.27 18.74 3.92
N VAL A 496 -10.16 17.64 3.17
CA VAL A 496 -8.87 17.06 2.76
C VAL A 496 -8.66 17.02 1.24
N ALA A 497 -9.71 17.30 0.46
CA ALA A 497 -9.62 17.57 -0.97
C ALA A 497 -10.82 18.42 -1.43
N GLY A 498 -10.61 19.30 -2.41
CA GLY A 498 -11.64 20.22 -2.91
C GLY A 498 -12.09 21.25 -1.87
N GLY A 499 -13.39 21.54 -1.80
CA GLY A 499 -13.97 22.48 -0.84
C GLY A 499 -13.90 23.95 -1.23
N ASN A 500 -13.31 24.28 -2.38
CA ASN A 500 -13.26 25.64 -2.95
C ASN A 500 -14.41 25.90 -3.93
N GLY A 501 -15.58 25.32 -3.65
CA GLY A 501 -16.75 25.33 -4.53
C GLY A 501 -16.64 24.38 -5.73
N ARG A 502 -17.68 24.38 -6.55
CA ARG A 502 -17.78 23.62 -7.79
C ARG A 502 -16.80 24.16 -8.84
N GLY A 503 -16.04 23.29 -9.48
CA GLY A 503 -15.22 23.67 -10.65
C GLY A 503 -14.22 22.59 -11.06
N ASP A 504 -13.36 22.93 -12.01
CA ASP A 504 -12.37 22.05 -12.63
C ASP A 504 -10.92 22.51 -12.40
N SER A 505 -10.68 23.58 -11.63
CA SER A 505 -9.33 23.95 -11.20
C SER A 505 -8.71 22.86 -10.31
N LEU A 506 -7.39 22.91 -10.12
CA LEU A 506 -6.68 21.96 -9.25
C LEU A 506 -7.05 22.08 -7.77
N LYS A 507 -7.74 23.15 -7.37
CA LYS A 507 -8.23 23.38 -5.99
C LYS A 507 -9.69 22.95 -5.80
N GLN A 508 -10.37 22.60 -6.88
CA GLN A 508 -11.80 22.33 -6.93
C GLN A 508 -12.08 20.88 -7.34
N LEU A 509 -13.28 20.44 -7.01
CA LEU A 509 -13.85 19.19 -7.47
C LEU A 509 -15.25 19.49 -8.02
N GLN A 510 -15.83 18.54 -8.73
CA GLN A 510 -17.21 18.54 -9.18
C GLN A 510 -17.82 17.15 -9.02
N CYS A 511 -18.75 17.05 -8.08
CA CYS A 511 -19.43 15.81 -7.70
C CYS A 511 -18.47 14.61 -7.49
N PRO A 512 -17.50 14.68 -6.55
CA PRO A 512 -16.58 13.57 -6.32
C PRO A 512 -17.35 12.34 -5.84
N ARG A 513 -17.14 11.16 -6.45
CA ARG A 513 -17.89 9.93 -6.10
C ARG A 513 -17.05 8.83 -5.50
N GLY A 514 -15.76 8.74 -5.81
CA GLY A 514 -14.86 7.73 -5.25
C GLY A 514 -13.76 8.38 -4.43
N VAL A 515 -13.37 7.74 -3.33
CA VAL A 515 -12.21 8.14 -2.54
C VAL A 515 -11.49 6.92 -2.00
N ILE A 516 -10.16 6.87 -2.19
CA ILE A 516 -9.27 5.89 -1.55
C ILE A 516 -8.00 6.59 -1.07
N VAL A 517 -7.35 6.02 -0.06
CA VAL A 517 -6.11 6.55 0.49
C VAL A 517 -5.04 5.48 0.39
N ASP A 518 -3.86 5.82 -0.13
CA ASP A 518 -2.73 4.90 -0.16
C ASP A 518 -1.97 4.83 1.18
N TYR A 519 -0.97 3.97 1.26
CA TYR A 519 -0.15 3.80 2.47
C TYR A 519 0.78 5.00 2.75
N LEU A 520 0.91 5.97 1.83
CA LEU A 520 1.61 7.24 2.09
C LEU A 520 0.67 8.27 2.74
N GLY A 521 -0.62 7.98 2.79
CA GLY A 521 -1.67 8.91 3.16
C GLY A 521 -2.10 9.83 2.01
N GLN A 522 -1.72 9.51 0.76
CA GLN A 522 -2.15 10.27 -0.41
C GLN A 522 -3.60 9.91 -0.74
N ILE A 523 -4.41 10.94 -0.96
CA ILE A 523 -5.86 10.83 -1.15
C ILE A 523 -6.14 10.88 -2.64
N TYR A 524 -6.75 9.83 -3.18
CA TYR A 524 -7.16 9.74 -4.58
C TYR A 524 -8.66 9.89 -4.67
N VAL A 525 -9.12 10.79 -5.53
CA VAL A 525 -10.52 11.19 -5.65
C VAL A 525 -10.96 11.05 -7.09
N ALA A 526 -12.06 10.33 -7.31
CA ALA A 526 -12.75 10.35 -8.60
C ALA A 526 -13.55 11.64 -8.69
N ASP A 527 -12.99 12.61 -9.40
CA ASP A 527 -13.61 13.91 -9.68
C ASP A 527 -14.60 13.74 -10.84
N SER A 528 -15.71 13.07 -10.54
CA SER A 528 -16.53 12.36 -11.53
C SER A 528 -17.04 13.24 -12.66
N ALA A 529 -17.55 14.42 -12.35
CA ALA A 529 -18.12 15.29 -13.37
C ALA A 529 -17.07 16.09 -14.15
N ASN A 530 -15.79 15.96 -13.80
CA ASN A 530 -14.65 16.48 -14.53
C ASN A 530 -13.84 15.36 -15.23
N ASP A 531 -14.35 14.12 -15.24
CA ASP A 531 -13.78 12.97 -15.97
C ASP A 531 -12.29 12.71 -15.66
N ARG A 532 -11.90 12.86 -14.40
CA ARG A 532 -10.51 12.74 -13.97
C ARG A 532 -10.37 12.13 -12.58
N ILE A 533 -9.21 11.56 -12.31
CA ILE A 533 -8.80 11.16 -10.97
C ILE A 533 -7.74 12.15 -10.48
N MET A 534 -7.99 12.70 -9.30
CA MET A 534 -7.13 13.68 -8.67
C MET A 534 -6.44 13.09 -7.44
N ARG A 535 -5.23 13.55 -7.13
CA ARG A 535 -4.48 13.19 -5.93
C ARG A 535 -4.20 14.42 -5.07
N TRP A 536 -4.34 14.29 -3.76
CA TRP A 536 -3.86 15.24 -2.75
C TRP A 536 -2.93 14.57 -1.76
N CYS A 537 -1.81 15.21 -1.45
CA CYS A 537 -1.02 14.87 -0.26
C CYS A 537 -1.49 15.70 0.94
N GLU A 538 -1.18 15.23 2.15
CA GLU A 538 -1.45 15.98 3.37
C GLU A 538 -0.74 17.34 3.33
N GLY A 539 -1.51 18.42 3.53
CA GLY A 539 -1.02 19.80 3.51
C GLY A 539 -0.93 20.46 2.13
N ASP A 540 -1.18 19.72 1.04
CA ASP A 540 -1.20 20.31 -0.31
C ASP A 540 -2.38 21.30 -0.45
N ALA A 541 -2.11 22.49 -1.00
CA ALA A 541 -3.13 23.52 -1.25
C ALA A 541 -3.96 23.27 -2.52
N GLU A 542 -3.48 22.41 -3.41
CA GLU A 542 -4.12 22.01 -4.66
C GLU A 542 -3.75 20.56 -4.97
N GLY A 543 -4.61 19.88 -5.72
CA GLY A 543 -4.37 18.51 -6.14
C GLY A 543 -3.66 18.44 -7.47
N GLU A 544 -3.43 17.23 -7.92
CA GLU A 544 -2.87 16.95 -9.24
C GLU A 544 -3.73 15.92 -9.98
N VAL A 545 -3.82 16.06 -11.29
CA VAL A 545 -4.46 15.05 -12.14
C VAL A 545 -3.50 13.88 -12.29
N VAL A 546 -3.90 12.70 -11.81
CA VAL A 546 -3.08 11.49 -11.94
C VAL A 546 -3.44 10.65 -13.16
N VAL A 547 -4.73 10.54 -13.50
CA VAL A 547 -5.23 9.91 -14.73
C VAL A 547 -6.53 10.58 -15.19
N GLY A 548 -6.84 10.50 -16.48
CA GLY A 548 -8.00 11.18 -17.06
C GLY A 548 -7.76 12.68 -17.30
N GLY A 549 -8.83 13.48 -17.35
CA GLY A 549 -8.72 14.93 -17.61
C GLY A 549 -8.41 15.31 -19.07
N ASN A 550 -8.38 14.32 -19.99
CA ASN A 550 -8.16 14.52 -21.42
C ASN A 550 -9.48 14.65 -22.22
N GLY A 551 -10.49 15.24 -21.56
CA GLY A 551 -11.88 15.29 -22.03
C GLY A 551 -12.63 13.97 -21.84
N ASN A 552 -13.96 14.08 -21.83
CA ASN A 552 -14.87 12.94 -21.81
C ASN A 552 -14.68 12.06 -23.05
N GLY A 553 -14.59 10.73 -22.88
CA GLY A 553 -14.55 9.81 -24.02
C GLY A 553 -14.12 8.39 -23.68
N THR A 554 -13.99 7.57 -24.72
CA THR A 554 -13.74 6.12 -24.61
C THR A 554 -12.29 5.71 -24.87
N ARG A 555 -11.39 6.66 -25.20
CA ARG A 555 -9.96 6.37 -25.38
C ARG A 555 -9.34 5.89 -24.07
N SER A 556 -8.19 5.22 -24.13
CA SER A 556 -7.54 4.65 -22.94
C SER A 556 -7.05 5.71 -21.93
N ASN A 557 -6.79 6.93 -22.37
CA ASN A 557 -6.44 8.07 -21.51
C ASN A 557 -7.64 9.01 -21.20
N GLN A 558 -8.86 8.62 -21.58
CA GLN A 558 -10.10 9.33 -21.31
C GLN A 558 -10.98 8.51 -20.36
N LEU A 559 -11.78 9.21 -19.58
CA LEU A 559 -12.77 8.64 -18.66
C LEU A 559 -14.12 9.30 -18.92
N SER A 560 -15.18 8.70 -18.40
CA SER A 560 -16.54 9.23 -18.41
C SER A 560 -17.24 8.89 -17.10
N SER A 561 -17.49 9.91 -16.27
CA SER A 561 -18.07 9.79 -14.93
C SER A 561 -17.38 8.74 -14.04
N PRO A 562 -16.05 8.81 -13.81
CA PRO A 562 -15.37 7.82 -12.99
C PRO A 562 -15.99 7.72 -11.59
N TYR A 563 -16.12 6.50 -11.07
CA TYR A 563 -16.89 6.21 -9.85
C TYR A 563 -16.02 5.59 -8.76
N GLY A 564 -16.10 4.27 -8.56
CA GLY A 564 -15.32 3.55 -7.57
C GLY A 564 -13.85 3.51 -7.96
N LEU A 565 -13.00 3.50 -6.94
CA LEU A 565 -11.55 3.36 -7.07
C LEU A 565 -11.08 2.21 -6.19
N SER A 566 -10.05 1.48 -6.64
CA SER A 566 -9.35 0.50 -5.81
C SER A 566 -7.90 0.38 -6.25
N PHE A 567 -7.01 0.07 -5.32
CA PHE A 567 -5.66 -0.39 -5.63
C PHE A 567 -5.60 -1.93 -5.63
N ASP A 568 -4.68 -2.50 -6.41
CA ASP A 568 -4.19 -3.86 -6.16
C ASP A 568 -2.94 -3.83 -5.26
N ASN A 569 -2.41 -5.01 -4.92
CA ASN A 569 -1.21 -5.14 -4.08
C ASN A 569 0.08 -4.61 -4.75
N GLU A 570 0.04 -4.29 -6.04
CA GLU A 570 1.14 -3.65 -6.78
C GLU A 570 0.94 -2.13 -6.91
N GLU A 571 -0.07 -1.58 -6.23
CA GLU A 571 -0.51 -0.19 -6.32
C GLU A 571 -0.96 0.25 -7.72
N ASN A 572 -1.37 -0.68 -8.59
CA ASN A 572 -2.05 -0.27 -9.82
C ASN A 572 -3.42 0.28 -9.46
N LEU A 573 -3.81 1.40 -10.09
CA LEU A 573 -5.09 2.04 -9.87
C LEU A 573 -6.16 1.44 -10.78
N TYR A 574 -7.25 0.93 -10.19
CA TYR A 574 -8.44 0.49 -10.91
C TYR A 574 -9.52 1.56 -10.75
N VAL A 575 -10.06 1.99 -11.89
CA VAL A 575 -11.09 3.02 -11.99
C VAL A 575 -12.33 2.42 -12.61
N VAL A 576 -13.47 2.58 -11.95
CA VAL A 576 -14.77 2.31 -12.56
C VAL A 576 -15.12 3.46 -13.49
N ASP A 577 -14.99 3.23 -14.79
CA ASP A 577 -15.31 4.18 -15.85
C ASP A 577 -16.80 4.00 -16.22
N CYS A 578 -17.65 4.52 -15.35
CA CYS A 578 -19.07 4.17 -15.21
C CYS A 578 -19.87 4.29 -16.51
N ASP A 579 -19.79 5.46 -17.15
CA ASP A 579 -20.60 5.77 -18.32
C ASP A 579 -20.01 5.14 -19.60
N ASN A 580 -18.75 4.72 -19.55
CA ASN A 580 -18.14 3.86 -20.57
C ASN A 580 -18.34 2.36 -20.31
N HIS A 581 -19.03 2.00 -19.21
CA HIS A 581 -19.37 0.62 -18.85
C HIS A 581 -18.17 -0.33 -18.83
N ARG A 582 -17.08 0.12 -18.22
CA ARG A 582 -15.82 -0.64 -18.15
C ARG A 582 -15.06 -0.34 -16.87
N ILE A 583 -14.10 -1.21 -16.59
CA ILE A 583 -13.08 -0.99 -15.56
C ILE A 583 -11.73 -0.77 -16.24
N GLN A 584 -11.08 0.34 -15.90
CA GLN A 584 -9.75 0.71 -16.41
C GLN A 584 -8.70 0.46 -15.33
N LYS A 585 -7.63 -0.26 -15.66
CA LYS A 585 -6.42 -0.42 -14.84
C LYS A 585 -5.35 0.55 -15.35
N TYR A 586 -4.77 1.33 -14.45
CA TYR A 586 -3.62 2.18 -14.71
C TYR A 586 -2.44 1.68 -13.92
N GLU A 587 -1.37 1.31 -14.61
CA GLU A 587 -0.20 0.74 -13.98
C GLU A 587 0.65 1.83 -13.33
N LYS A 588 1.17 1.53 -12.14
CA LYS A 588 2.12 2.42 -11.47
C LYS A 588 3.40 2.49 -12.31
N ILE A 589 3.97 3.69 -12.46
CA ILE A 589 5.29 3.87 -13.07
C ILE A 589 6.33 3.43 -12.05
N LEU A 590 7.11 2.41 -12.41
CA LEU A 590 8.31 2.01 -11.68
C LEU A 590 9.41 2.98 -12.11
N ASN A 591 9.85 3.86 -11.21
CA ASN A 591 10.95 4.80 -11.46
C ASN A 591 12.31 4.13 -11.25
#